data_AF-A0A0F9LIT7-F1
#
_entry.id   AF-A0A0F9LIT7-F1
#
_cell.length_a   1.000
_cell.length_b   1.000
_cell.length_c   1.000
_cell.angle_alpha   90.00
_cell.angle_beta   90.00
_cell.angle_gamma   90.00
#
_symmetry.space_group_name_H-M   'P 1'
#
loop_
_entity.id
_entity.type
_entity.pdbx_description
1 polymer ?
#
loop_
_entity_poly.entity_id
_entity_poly.type
_entity_poly.pdbx_seq_one_letter_code
_entity_poly.pdbx_strand_id
1 'polypeptide(L)'
;MAKKKIQFIGDLLSEIKEDIHTSVSQSSGIPDIIAFCEGKEWLGLSHHPTNPIFLYPMQKIILKTLYRGSIGNKDISLTDEEIEMCRRFGLDSDDKGDLLGKYSKGEIFRELVLVWGRRASKDFIVSIIALYEAMKLLECEGGDPYAMYELSSANTINILTVANAKGQANIAFSEIREKI
;
A
#
# COMPACT_ATOMS: atom_id res chain seq x y z
N MET A 1 35.62 -18.79 49.04
CA MET A 1 35.18 -19.30 47.70
C MET A 1 34.15 -18.33 47.14
N ALA A 2 34.53 -17.49 46.18
CA ALA A 2 33.68 -16.41 45.67
C ALA A 2 32.82 -16.88 44.50
N LYS A 3 31.49 -16.70 44.63
CA LYS A 3 30.47 -17.01 43.63
C LYS A 3 30.61 -16.06 42.42
N LYS A 4 31.20 -16.54 41.32
CA LYS A 4 31.41 -15.77 40.07
C LYS A 4 30.55 -16.31 38.91
N LYS A 5 29.26 -16.59 39.15
CA LYS A 5 28.42 -17.33 38.19
C LYS A 5 27.06 -16.71 37.83
N ILE A 6 26.73 -15.52 38.36
CA ILE A 6 25.39 -14.92 38.19
C ILE A 6 25.39 -13.74 37.19
N GLN A 7 26.54 -13.12 36.94
CA GLN A 7 26.64 -11.93 36.08
C GLN A 7 26.44 -12.26 34.59
N PHE A 8 27.00 -13.38 34.13
CA PHE A 8 26.96 -13.83 32.73
C PHE A 8 25.55 -14.07 32.18
N ILE A 9 24.61 -14.53 33.01
CA ILE A 9 23.22 -14.77 32.57
C ILE A 9 22.45 -13.46 32.50
N GLY A 10 22.72 -12.51 33.40
CA GLY A 10 22.11 -11.18 33.38
C GLY A 10 22.49 -10.44 32.11
N ASP A 11 23.78 -10.44 31.77
CA ASP A 11 24.33 -9.77 30.59
C ASP A 11 23.79 -10.37 29.29
N LEU A 12 23.73 -11.70 29.21
CA LEU A 12 23.15 -12.43 28.06
C LEU A 12 21.64 -12.15 27.89
N LEU A 13 20.89 -12.02 28.99
CA LEU A 13 19.46 -11.70 28.93
C LEU A 13 19.22 -10.24 28.54
N SER A 14 20.12 -9.32 28.87
CA SER A 14 20.08 -7.94 28.38
C SER A 14 20.43 -7.84 26.90
N GLU A 15 21.45 -8.56 26.41
CA GLU A 15 21.77 -8.63 24.97
C GLU A 15 20.60 -9.25 24.18
N ILE A 16 20.01 -10.35 24.67
CA ILE A 16 18.82 -10.94 24.05
C ILE A 16 17.63 -9.96 24.11
N LYS A 17 17.47 -9.19 25.18
CA LYS A 17 16.42 -8.17 25.27
C LYS A 17 16.67 -7.01 24.31
N GLU A 18 17.91 -6.57 24.13
CA GLU A 18 18.27 -5.53 23.17
C GLU A 18 18.10 -6.06 21.74
N ASP A 19 18.51 -7.28 21.43
CA ASP A 19 18.30 -7.91 20.13
C ASP A 19 16.82 -8.17 19.84
N ILE A 20 16.02 -8.56 20.85
CA ILE A 20 14.56 -8.65 20.73
C ILE A 20 13.97 -7.25 20.57
N HIS A 21 14.42 -6.24 21.32
CA HIS A 21 13.90 -4.88 21.13
C HIS A 21 14.31 -4.29 19.79
N THR A 22 15.48 -4.65 19.25
CA THR A 22 16.01 -4.19 17.96
C THR A 22 15.33 -4.92 16.79
N SER A 23 14.99 -6.20 16.96
CA SER A 23 14.18 -6.97 16.00
C SER A 23 12.68 -6.64 16.07
N VAL A 24 12.19 -6.17 17.23
CA VAL A 24 10.80 -5.66 17.42
C VAL A 24 10.70 -4.16 17.09
N SER A 25 11.83 -3.46 16.88
CA SER A 25 11.87 -2.05 16.42
C SER A 25 12.24 -1.89 14.95
N GLN A 26 12.12 -2.94 14.14
CA GLN A 26 11.67 -2.75 12.76
C GLN A 26 10.19 -2.37 12.84
N SER A 27 9.90 -1.09 12.66
CA SER A 27 8.55 -0.54 12.62
C SER A 27 7.60 -1.51 11.94
N SER A 28 6.59 -1.98 12.67
CA SER A 28 5.45 -2.66 12.11
C SER A 28 4.94 -1.85 10.90
N GLY A 29 4.79 -2.39 9.70
CA GLY A 29 4.82 -3.77 9.19
C GLY A 29 4.34 -3.77 7.73
N ILE A 30 3.71 -2.66 7.30
CA ILE A 30 3.18 -2.42 5.96
C ILE A 30 3.68 -1.04 5.48
N PRO A 31 4.42 -0.95 4.37
CA PRO A 31 4.81 0.34 3.78
C PRO A 31 3.59 1.11 3.25
N ASP A 32 3.67 2.43 3.12
CA ASP A 32 2.65 3.18 2.37
C ASP A 32 2.63 2.75 0.89
N ILE A 33 1.54 3.01 0.18
CA ILE A 33 1.35 2.54 -1.20
C ILE A 33 2.42 3.04 -2.17
N ILE A 34 3.01 4.23 -1.94
CA ILE A 34 4.07 4.77 -2.78
C ILE A 34 5.40 4.10 -2.44
N ALA A 35 5.73 3.98 -1.15
CA ALA A 35 6.89 3.23 -0.67
C ALA A 35 6.85 1.75 -1.11
N PHE A 36 5.68 1.13 -1.11
CA PHE A 36 5.48 -0.23 -1.66
C PHE A 36 5.85 -0.32 -3.15
N CYS A 37 5.47 0.70 -3.93
CA CYS A 37 5.71 0.71 -5.37
C CYS A 37 7.17 1.03 -5.71
N GLU A 38 7.80 1.96 -4.99
CA GLU A 38 9.10 2.54 -5.33
C GLU A 38 10.25 1.96 -4.50
N GLY A 39 9.98 1.43 -3.30
CA GLY A 39 10.99 0.85 -2.41
C GLY A 39 11.58 -0.44 -2.98
N LYS A 40 12.91 -0.56 -2.93
CA LYS A 40 13.67 -1.69 -3.50
C LYS A 40 13.37 -3.02 -2.79
N GLU A 41 13.00 -2.94 -1.54
CA GLU A 41 12.65 -4.05 -0.65
C GLU A 41 11.21 -4.56 -0.84
N TRP A 42 10.41 -3.87 -1.67
CA TRP A 42 9.02 -4.21 -1.98
C TRP A 42 8.86 -4.51 -3.47
N LEU A 43 7.86 -3.90 -4.13
CA LEU A 43 7.63 -4.10 -5.55
C LEU A 43 8.77 -3.50 -6.40
N GLY A 44 9.42 -2.44 -5.91
CA GLY A 44 10.67 -1.90 -6.46
C GLY A 44 10.60 -1.57 -7.95
N LEU A 45 9.47 -1.04 -8.44
CA LEU A 45 9.22 -0.81 -9.87
C LEU A 45 10.32 0.03 -10.53
N SER A 46 10.78 1.07 -9.84
CA SER A 46 11.86 1.96 -10.28
C SER A 46 13.26 1.34 -10.24
N HIS A 47 13.41 0.18 -9.60
CA HIS A 47 14.69 -0.50 -9.37
C HIS A 47 14.88 -1.72 -10.25
N HIS A 48 13.93 -2.04 -11.14
CA HIS A 48 14.07 -3.16 -12.06
C HIS A 48 15.28 -2.98 -12.99
N PRO A 49 16.20 -3.97 -13.07
CA PRO A 49 17.51 -3.78 -13.69
C PRO A 49 17.45 -3.55 -15.20
N THR A 50 16.42 -4.06 -15.88
CA THR A 50 16.30 -3.99 -17.34
C THR A 50 15.26 -3.00 -17.83
N ASN A 51 14.30 -2.61 -16.99
CA ASN A 51 13.19 -1.74 -17.40
C ASN A 51 12.55 -1.09 -16.16
N PRO A 52 13.14 -0.02 -15.61
CA PRO A 52 12.58 0.67 -14.47
C PRO A 52 11.27 1.35 -14.86
N ILE A 53 10.24 1.14 -14.04
CA ILE A 53 8.90 1.72 -14.23
C ILE A 53 8.68 2.80 -13.18
N PHE A 54 8.35 4.01 -13.62
CA PHE A 54 8.00 5.13 -12.75
C PHE A 54 6.52 5.45 -12.88
N LEU A 55 5.83 5.59 -11.75
CA LEU A 55 4.44 6.00 -11.73
C LEU A 55 4.30 7.44 -12.24
N TYR A 56 3.34 7.66 -13.14
CA TYR A 56 2.99 9.02 -13.56
C TYR A 56 2.44 9.83 -12.38
N PRO A 57 2.61 11.16 -12.37
CA PRO A 57 2.12 12.01 -11.27
C PRO A 57 0.64 11.79 -10.92
N MET A 58 -0.24 11.72 -11.92
CA MET A 58 -1.66 11.44 -11.69
C MET A 58 -1.93 10.05 -11.11
N GLN A 59 -1.11 9.05 -11.44
CA GLN A 59 -1.23 7.72 -10.85
C GLN A 59 -0.87 7.75 -9.36
N LYS A 60 0.19 8.49 -8.98
CA LYS A 60 0.53 8.72 -7.57
C LYS A 60 -0.59 9.42 -6.82
N ILE A 61 -1.15 10.49 -7.39
CA ILE A 61 -2.29 11.22 -6.79
C ILE A 61 -3.47 10.27 -6.55
N ILE A 62 -3.82 9.41 -7.51
CA ILE A 62 -4.92 8.45 -7.36
C ILE A 62 -4.64 7.47 -6.22
N LEU A 63 -3.44 6.89 -6.16
CA LEU A 63 -3.08 5.95 -5.10
C LEU A 63 -3.06 6.63 -3.73
N LYS A 64 -2.45 7.81 -3.62
CA LYS A 64 -2.39 8.60 -2.38
C LYS A 64 -3.79 8.95 -1.87
N THR A 65 -4.65 9.44 -2.74
CA THR A 65 -6.02 9.83 -2.35
C THR A 65 -6.87 8.62 -1.97
N LEU A 66 -6.76 7.51 -2.69
CA LEU A 66 -7.49 6.28 -2.38
C LEU A 66 -7.09 5.69 -1.03
N TYR A 67 -5.79 5.67 -0.72
CA TYR A 67 -5.27 5.00 0.48
C TYR A 67 -5.09 5.91 1.69
N ARG A 68 -5.31 7.22 1.56
CA ARG A 68 -5.08 8.17 2.67
C ARG A 68 -5.81 7.77 3.94
N GLY A 69 -5.07 7.71 5.05
CA GLY A 69 -5.64 7.40 6.37
C GLY A 69 -5.96 5.93 6.58
N SER A 70 -5.68 5.06 5.59
CA SER A 70 -5.72 3.62 5.77
C SER A 70 -4.47 3.11 6.48
N ILE A 71 -4.49 1.84 6.87
CA ILE A 71 -3.36 1.16 7.52
C ILE A 71 -2.14 1.16 6.59
N GLY A 72 -0.97 1.48 7.13
CA GLY A 72 0.26 1.73 6.36
C GLY A 72 0.32 3.11 5.67
N ASN A 73 -0.77 3.87 5.62
CA ASN A 73 -0.90 5.11 4.80
C ASN A 73 -1.38 6.31 5.63
N LYS A 74 -1.12 6.34 6.93
CA LYS A 74 -1.61 7.42 7.81
C LYS A 74 -0.94 8.76 7.52
N ASP A 75 0.33 8.73 7.15
CA ASP A 75 1.15 9.93 6.90
C ASP A 75 1.18 10.34 5.42
N ILE A 76 0.48 9.60 4.55
CA ILE A 76 0.43 9.91 3.13
C ILE A 76 -0.38 11.18 2.91
N SER A 77 0.18 12.09 2.11
CA SER A 77 -0.49 13.34 1.74
C SER A 77 -0.08 13.78 0.34
N LEU A 78 -0.94 14.59 -0.25
CA LEU A 78 -0.62 15.29 -1.49
C LEU A 78 0.36 16.42 -1.21
N THR A 79 1.40 16.54 -2.03
CA THR A 79 2.32 17.69 -2.00
C THR A 79 1.68 18.92 -2.64
N ASP A 80 2.26 20.10 -2.42
CA ASP A 80 1.76 21.35 -3.01
C ASP A 80 1.74 21.28 -4.55
N GLU A 81 2.73 20.61 -5.16
CA GLU A 81 2.79 20.40 -6.62
C GLU A 81 1.67 19.48 -7.12
N GLU A 82 1.33 18.44 -6.35
CA GLU A 82 0.24 17.52 -6.67
C GLU A 82 -1.12 18.20 -6.52
N ILE A 83 -1.30 19.04 -5.50
CA ILE A 83 -2.51 19.85 -5.33
C ILE A 83 -2.65 20.83 -6.50
N GLU A 84 -1.57 21.51 -6.89
CA GLU A 84 -1.61 22.44 -8.02
C GLU A 84 -1.89 21.72 -9.34
N MET A 85 -1.34 20.51 -9.52
CA MET A 85 -1.68 19.66 -10.66
C MET A 85 -3.19 19.33 -10.69
N CYS A 86 -3.78 19.00 -9.54
CA CYS A 86 -5.21 18.75 -9.45
C CYS A 86 -6.04 19.97 -9.89
N ARG A 87 -5.69 21.19 -9.42
CA ARG A 87 -6.35 22.43 -9.86
C ARG A 87 -6.21 22.67 -11.35
N ARG A 88 -5.02 22.45 -11.92
CA ARG A 88 -4.77 22.59 -13.36
C ARG A 88 -5.65 21.67 -14.22
N PHE A 89 -5.99 20.49 -13.71
CA PHE A 89 -6.92 19.57 -14.40
C PHE A 89 -8.39 19.82 -14.04
N GLY A 90 -8.68 20.77 -13.16
CA GLY A 90 -10.01 21.12 -12.66
C GLY A 90 -10.58 20.08 -11.69
N LEU A 91 -9.74 19.42 -10.89
CA LEU A 91 -10.21 18.43 -9.90
C LEU A 91 -10.71 19.08 -8.60
N ASP A 92 -10.89 20.40 -8.60
CA ASP A 92 -11.50 21.23 -7.56
C ASP A 92 -12.90 21.73 -7.95
N SER A 93 -13.44 21.25 -9.07
CA SER A 93 -14.75 21.65 -9.55
C SER A 93 -15.79 20.53 -9.43
N ASP A 94 -17.03 20.92 -9.16
CA ASP A 94 -18.15 19.99 -8.96
C ASP A 94 -18.43 19.11 -10.20
N ASP A 95 -18.25 19.66 -11.40
CA ASP A 95 -18.43 18.95 -12.68
C ASP A 95 -17.40 17.83 -12.90
N LYS A 96 -16.28 17.88 -12.18
CA LYS A 96 -15.21 16.87 -12.21
C LYS A 96 -15.06 16.13 -10.88
N GLY A 97 -16.07 16.22 -10.03
CA GLY A 97 -16.21 15.44 -8.81
C GLY A 97 -15.56 16.03 -7.56
N ASP A 98 -15.01 17.25 -7.63
CA ASP A 98 -14.44 18.01 -6.51
C ASP A 98 -13.50 17.17 -5.61
N LEU A 99 -12.49 16.56 -6.22
CA LEU A 99 -11.49 15.78 -5.50
C LEU A 99 -10.84 16.59 -4.38
N LEU A 100 -10.43 17.84 -4.66
CA LEU A 100 -9.73 18.67 -3.68
C LEU A 100 -10.63 19.14 -2.53
N GLY A 101 -11.90 19.47 -2.79
CA GLY A 101 -12.86 19.79 -1.74
C GLY A 101 -13.14 18.59 -0.84
N LYS A 102 -13.32 17.39 -1.40
CA LYS A 102 -13.47 16.15 -0.63
C LYS A 102 -12.20 15.80 0.17
N TYR A 103 -11.05 15.93 -0.47
CA TYR A 103 -9.75 15.69 0.15
C TYR A 103 -9.54 16.61 1.36
N SER A 104 -9.78 17.92 1.21
CA SER A 104 -9.60 18.90 2.30
C SER A 104 -10.60 18.72 3.46
N LYS A 105 -11.80 18.21 3.21
CA LYS A 105 -12.80 17.86 4.24
C LYS A 105 -12.46 16.58 5.02
N GLY A 106 -11.41 15.86 4.63
CA GLY A 106 -11.04 14.63 5.30
C GLY A 106 -11.83 13.40 4.81
N GLU A 107 -12.55 13.48 3.68
CA GLU A 107 -13.31 12.35 3.15
C GLU A 107 -12.40 11.18 2.76
N ILE A 108 -12.88 9.95 2.98
CA ILE A 108 -12.18 8.71 2.62
C ILE A 108 -12.83 8.12 1.37
N PHE A 109 -12.02 7.84 0.36
CA PHE A 109 -12.49 7.25 -0.89
C PHE A 109 -12.49 5.72 -0.76
N ARG A 110 -13.67 5.11 -0.94
CA ARG A 110 -13.84 3.64 -0.91
C ARG A 110 -14.03 3.04 -2.30
N GLU A 111 -14.38 3.86 -3.27
CA GLU A 111 -14.70 3.45 -4.64
C GLU A 111 -13.81 4.20 -5.61
N LEU A 112 -13.22 3.47 -6.56
CA LEU A 112 -12.39 4.03 -7.63
C LEU A 112 -12.98 3.65 -8.98
N VAL A 113 -13.41 4.65 -9.76
CA VAL A 113 -13.90 4.47 -11.13
C VAL A 113 -12.90 5.06 -12.11
N LEU A 114 -12.26 4.22 -12.93
CA LEU A 114 -11.27 4.63 -13.92
C LEU A 114 -11.86 4.68 -15.32
N VAL A 115 -12.14 5.90 -15.82
CA VAL A 115 -12.65 6.12 -17.19
C VAL A 115 -11.49 6.52 -18.11
N TRP A 116 -10.69 5.53 -18.53
CA TRP A 116 -9.44 5.77 -19.25
C TRP A 116 -9.41 5.18 -20.66
N GLY A 117 -8.60 5.76 -21.53
CA GLY A 117 -8.35 5.27 -22.88
C GLY A 117 -7.61 3.92 -22.92
N ARG A 118 -7.58 3.31 -24.12
CA ARG A 118 -6.82 2.08 -24.35
C ARG A 118 -5.32 2.34 -24.09
N ARG A 119 -4.67 1.45 -23.33
CA ARG A 119 -3.24 1.55 -22.92
C ARG A 119 -2.91 2.72 -22.00
N ALA A 120 -3.88 3.28 -21.30
CA ALA A 120 -3.64 4.28 -20.25
C ALA A 120 -3.17 3.66 -18.91
N SER A 121 -2.74 2.39 -18.91
CA SER A 121 -2.24 1.69 -17.72
C SER A 121 -3.26 1.51 -16.58
N LYS A 122 -4.56 1.44 -16.90
CA LYS A 122 -5.61 1.14 -15.90
C LYS A 122 -5.43 -0.24 -15.27
N ASP A 123 -5.12 -1.24 -16.09
CA ASP A 123 -4.96 -2.63 -15.65
C ASP A 123 -3.71 -2.76 -14.75
N PHE A 124 -2.67 -2.01 -15.07
CA PHE A 124 -1.47 -1.87 -14.25
C PHE A 124 -1.77 -1.28 -12.87
N ILE A 125 -2.53 -0.18 -12.76
CA ILE A 125 -2.89 0.42 -11.47
C ILE A 125 -3.76 -0.53 -10.63
N VAL A 126 -4.72 -1.20 -11.26
CA VAL A 126 -5.55 -2.21 -10.57
C VAL A 126 -4.69 -3.36 -10.05
N SER A 127 -3.67 -3.80 -10.81
CA SER A 127 -2.75 -4.84 -10.34
C SER A 127 -1.91 -4.41 -9.12
N ILE A 128 -1.48 -3.14 -9.08
CA ILE A 128 -0.78 -2.57 -7.91
C ILE A 128 -1.69 -2.57 -6.69
N ILE A 129 -2.94 -2.12 -6.86
CA ILE A 129 -3.94 -2.10 -5.78
C ILE A 129 -4.16 -3.52 -5.24
N ALA A 130 -4.34 -4.50 -6.11
CA ALA A 130 -4.55 -5.89 -5.71
C ALA A 130 -3.33 -6.48 -4.97
N LEU A 131 -2.11 -6.21 -5.47
CA LEU A 131 -0.87 -6.65 -4.82
C LEU A 131 -0.67 -6.01 -3.45
N TYR A 132 -0.96 -4.72 -3.34
CA TYR A 132 -0.84 -4.00 -2.08
C TYR A 132 -1.84 -4.51 -1.03
N GLU A 133 -3.09 -4.74 -1.44
CA GLU A 133 -4.11 -5.35 -0.57
C GLU A 133 -3.69 -6.76 -0.12
N ALA A 134 -3.16 -7.57 -1.04
CA ALA A 134 -2.63 -8.89 -0.71
C ALA A 134 -1.46 -8.81 0.29
N MET A 135 -0.53 -7.87 0.11
CA MET A 135 0.58 -7.66 1.04
C MET A 135 0.09 -7.24 2.42
N LYS A 136 -0.88 -6.31 2.51
CA LYS A 136 -1.48 -5.91 3.79
C LYS A 136 -2.10 -7.09 4.55
N LEU A 137 -2.71 -8.03 3.83
CA LEU A 137 -3.27 -9.24 4.44
C LEU A 137 -2.20 -10.18 4.97
N LEU A 138 -1.05 -10.27 4.30
CA LEU A 138 0.07 -11.13 4.68
C LEU A 138 0.88 -10.54 5.84
N GLU A 139 1.14 -9.23 5.81
CA GLU A 139 1.99 -8.51 6.75
C GLU A 139 1.19 -7.80 7.86
N CYS A 140 -0.05 -8.25 8.10
CA CYS A 140 -0.91 -7.65 9.10
C CYS A 140 -0.32 -7.77 10.51
N GLU A 141 -0.35 -6.67 11.27
CA GLU A 141 0.13 -6.65 12.65
C GLU A 141 -0.64 -7.67 13.50
N GLY A 142 0.08 -8.57 14.16
CA GLY A 142 -0.52 -9.65 14.95
C GLY A 142 -1.04 -10.84 14.13
N GLY A 143 -0.90 -10.84 12.81
CA GLY A 143 -1.27 -11.96 11.94
C GLY A 143 -2.79 -12.18 11.82
N ASP A 144 -3.60 -11.20 12.21
CA ASP A 144 -5.06 -11.26 12.12
C ASP A 144 -5.62 -10.20 11.14
N PRO A 145 -5.81 -10.56 9.86
CA PRO A 145 -6.39 -9.65 8.88
C PRO A 145 -7.87 -9.34 9.16
N TYR A 146 -8.57 -10.17 9.93
CA TYR A 146 -9.98 -9.92 10.27
C TYR A 146 -10.08 -8.78 11.28
N ALA A 147 -9.24 -8.77 12.30
CA ALA A 147 -9.13 -7.65 13.23
C ALA A 147 -8.73 -6.36 12.50
N MET A 148 -7.80 -6.44 11.55
CA MET A 148 -7.37 -5.31 10.73
C MET A 148 -8.53 -4.62 9.98
N TYR A 149 -9.40 -5.41 9.35
CA TYR A 149 -10.52 -4.91 8.54
C TYR A 149 -11.85 -4.83 9.31
N GLU A 150 -11.82 -5.02 10.63
CA GLU A 150 -13.03 -5.06 11.48
C GLU A 150 -14.07 -6.08 11.00
N LEU A 151 -13.60 -7.22 10.47
CA LEU A 151 -14.42 -8.30 9.96
C LEU A 151 -14.60 -9.40 11.00
N SER A 152 -15.72 -10.12 10.92
CA SER A 152 -15.89 -11.38 11.65
C SER A 152 -14.97 -12.47 11.06
N SER A 153 -14.40 -13.32 11.91
CA SER A 153 -13.56 -14.45 11.51
C SER A 153 -14.29 -15.51 10.66
N ALA A 154 -15.63 -15.45 10.59
CA ALA A 154 -16.43 -16.29 9.71
C ALA A 154 -16.50 -15.76 8.25
N ASN A 155 -16.10 -14.51 8.01
CA ASN A 155 -16.14 -13.92 6.68
C ASN A 155 -14.96 -14.41 5.84
N THR A 156 -15.12 -14.40 4.52
CA THR A 156 -14.00 -14.66 3.59
C THR A 156 -13.56 -13.34 2.96
N ILE A 157 -12.24 -13.13 2.88
CA ILE A 157 -11.65 -11.97 2.20
C ILE A 157 -11.30 -12.41 0.77
N ASN A 158 -11.89 -11.76 -0.23
CA ASN A 158 -11.74 -12.14 -1.63
C ASN A 158 -11.36 -10.93 -2.48
N ILE A 159 -10.34 -11.08 -3.34
CA ILE A 159 -10.06 -10.14 -4.44
C ILE A 159 -10.75 -10.71 -5.70
N LEU A 160 -11.84 -10.05 -6.11
CA LEU A 160 -12.68 -10.52 -7.22
C LEU A 160 -12.45 -9.68 -8.48
N THR A 161 -12.07 -10.33 -9.57
CA THR A 161 -12.00 -9.71 -10.89
C THR A 161 -13.21 -10.14 -11.72
N VAL A 162 -14.09 -9.18 -12.04
CA VAL A 162 -15.28 -9.41 -12.86
C VAL A 162 -15.11 -8.70 -14.20
N ALA A 163 -15.34 -9.41 -15.30
CA ALA A 163 -15.34 -8.87 -16.64
C ALA A 163 -16.38 -9.57 -17.51
N ASN A 164 -16.85 -8.89 -18.57
CA ASN A 164 -17.84 -9.45 -19.49
C ASN A 164 -17.35 -10.71 -20.21
N ALA A 165 -16.02 -10.89 -20.34
CA ALA A 165 -15.42 -12.09 -20.91
C ALA A 165 -14.37 -12.67 -19.97
N LYS A 166 -14.37 -14.00 -19.81
CA LYS A 166 -13.41 -14.73 -18.96
C LYS A 166 -11.95 -14.42 -19.32
N GLY A 167 -11.64 -14.31 -20.61
CA GLY A 167 -10.29 -13.98 -21.06
C GLY A 167 -9.83 -12.58 -20.63
N GLN A 168 -10.74 -11.63 -20.46
CA GLN A 168 -10.43 -10.28 -19.97
C GLN A 168 -10.19 -10.27 -18.46
N ALA A 169 -10.94 -11.06 -17.69
CA ALA A 169 -10.70 -11.20 -16.25
C ALA A 169 -9.30 -11.74 -15.95
N ASN A 170 -8.77 -12.62 -16.81
CA ASN A 170 -7.41 -13.15 -16.68
C ASN A 170 -6.31 -12.10 -16.88
N ILE A 171 -6.57 -10.97 -17.55
CA ILE A 171 -5.54 -9.96 -17.82
C ILE A 171 -5.03 -9.36 -16.52
N ALA A 172 -5.93 -9.02 -15.58
CA ALA A 172 -5.53 -8.49 -14.29
C ALA A 172 -4.70 -9.51 -13.49
N PHE A 173 -5.04 -10.81 -13.56
CA PHE A 173 -4.28 -11.87 -12.92
C PHE A 173 -2.89 -12.05 -13.54
N SER A 174 -2.78 -12.02 -14.86
CA SER A 174 -1.48 -12.10 -15.54
C SER A 174 -0.59 -10.91 -15.18
N GLU A 175 -1.15 -9.70 -15.15
CA GLU A 175 -0.44 -8.48 -14.75
C GLU A 175 0.05 -8.54 -13.30
N ILE A 176 -0.72 -9.13 -12.38
CA ILE A 176 -0.29 -9.39 -11.00
C ILE A 176 0.86 -10.40 -10.98
N ARG A 177 0.74 -11.49 -11.75
CA ARG A 177 1.74 -12.56 -11.79
C ARG A 177 3.08 -12.11 -12.38
N GLU A 178 3.07 -11.24 -13.39
CA GLU A 178 4.29 -10.70 -14.01
C GLU A 178 5.10 -9.78 -13.08
N LYS A 179 4.52 -9.36 -11.95
CA LYS A 179 5.11 -8.43 -10.98
C LYS A 179 5.68 -9.12 -9.73
N ILE A 180 5.49 -10.44 -9.62
CA ILE A 180 6.06 -11.31 -8.58
C ILE A 180 7.29 -11.99 -9.16
#